data_AF-A0A432XKV2-F1
#
_entry.id   AF-A0A432XKV2-F1
#
_cell.length_a   1.000
_cell.length_b   1.000
_cell.length_c   1.000
_cell.angle_alpha   90.00
_cell.angle_beta   90.00
_cell.angle_gamma   90.00
#
_symmetry.space_group_name_H-M   'P 1'
#
loop_
_entity.id
_entity.type
_entity.pdbx_description
1 polymer ?
#
loop_
_entity_poly.entity_id
_entity_poly.type
_entity_poly.pdbx_seq_one_letter_code
_entity_poly.pdbx_strand_id
1 'polypeptide(L)'
;MKKLLPFLFLTPFAALAQSVPVVEDVVKAVGPYEISSLQAQNSVIHLYLPADSVGVVGITGGDTFVSAVENTSRFDLKISEDDKSVFLKNSMAVGSATTFALTTACGVSVSVYMHTVKIDDPEKKVAPKLSLTSSSCN
;
A
#
# COMPACT_ATOMS: atom_id res chain seq x y z
N MET A 1 39.78 -54.82 22.95
CA MET A 1 39.92 -53.40 22.54
C MET A 1 38.53 -52.82 22.32
N LYS A 2 38.24 -51.73 23.03
CA LYS A 2 36.93 -51.09 23.20
C LYS A 2 36.60 -50.26 21.95
N LYS A 3 35.52 -50.57 21.23
CA LYS A 3 34.98 -49.72 20.16
C LYS A 3 33.53 -49.37 20.52
N LEU A 4 33.34 -48.19 21.11
CA LEU A 4 32.05 -47.55 21.30
C LEU A 4 31.85 -46.58 20.12
N LEU A 5 30.95 -46.91 19.21
CA LEU A 5 30.39 -45.93 18.27
C LEU A 5 29.16 -45.29 18.94
N PRO A 6 29.01 -43.95 18.93
CA PRO A 6 27.74 -43.32 19.27
C PRO A 6 26.84 -43.36 18.03
N PHE A 7 25.70 -44.04 18.14
CA PHE A 7 24.60 -43.88 17.19
C PHE A 7 24.03 -42.46 17.35
N LEU A 8 24.33 -41.57 16.40
CA LEU A 8 23.64 -40.29 16.28
C LEU A 8 22.20 -40.59 15.81
N PHE A 9 21.24 -40.53 16.73
CA PHE A 9 19.82 -40.48 16.38
C PHE A 9 19.52 -39.09 15.81
N LEU A 10 19.51 -38.99 14.49
CA LEU A 10 18.90 -37.87 13.76
C LEU A 10 17.38 -38.02 13.86
N THR A 11 16.77 -37.40 14.87
CA THR A 11 15.33 -37.16 14.89
C THR A 11 15.01 -36.15 13.78
N PRO A 12 14.12 -36.46 12.82
CA PRO A 12 13.66 -35.45 11.89
C PRO A 12 12.83 -34.43 12.68
N PHE A 13 13.40 -33.26 12.93
CA PHE A 13 12.61 -32.07 13.21
C PHE A 13 11.81 -31.79 11.93
N ALA A 14 10.58 -32.32 11.87
CA ALA A 14 9.58 -31.81 10.98
C ALA A 14 9.29 -30.37 11.45
N ALA A 15 10.01 -29.41 10.88
CA ALA A 15 9.60 -28.03 10.91
C ALA A 15 8.23 -27.99 10.22
N LEU A 16 7.16 -27.88 11.01
CA LEU A 16 5.87 -27.45 10.52
C LEU A 16 6.09 -26.07 9.94
N ALA A 17 6.29 -26.00 8.63
CA ALA A 17 6.23 -24.77 7.87
C ALA A 17 4.84 -24.19 8.16
N GLN A 18 4.79 -23.22 9.07
CA GLN A 18 3.60 -22.42 9.28
C GLN A 18 3.29 -21.85 7.90
N SER A 19 2.19 -22.29 7.31
CA SER A 19 1.71 -21.77 6.04
C SER A 19 1.57 -20.27 6.24
N VAL A 20 2.48 -19.50 5.63
CA VAL A 20 2.37 -18.05 5.58
C VAL A 20 1.00 -17.78 4.98
N PRO A 21 0.09 -17.10 5.70
CA PRO A 21 -1.20 -16.77 5.13
C PRO A 21 -0.94 -16.01 3.84
N VAL A 22 -1.51 -16.50 2.74
CA VAL A 22 -1.40 -15.84 1.44
C VAL A 22 -2.08 -14.49 1.59
N VAL A 23 -1.28 -13.45 1.82
CA VAL A 23 -1.70 -12.07 1.64
C VAL A 23 -1.86 -11.90 0.13
N GLU A 24 -3.06 -11.55 -0.34
CA GLU A 24 -3.31 -11.31 -1.76
C GLU A 24 -2.49 -10.10 -2.21
N ASP A 25 -1.29 -10.36 -2.72
CA ASP A 25 -0.22 -9.38 -2.77
C ASP A 25 -0.33 -8.36 -3.92
N VAL A 26 -1.40 -8.37 -4.72
CA VAL A 26 -1.51 -7.44 -5.86
C VAL A 26 -2.97 -7.11 -6.19
N VAL A 27 -3.48 -6.01 -5.63
CA VAL A 27 -4.74 -5.41 -6.08
C VAL A 27 -4.46 -4.56 -7.32
N LYS A 28 -4.84 -5.04 -8.52
CA LYS A 28 -4.79 -4.24 -9.75
C LYS A 28 -6.02 -3.32 -9.81
N ALA A 29 -5.97 -2.14 -9.18
CA ALA A 29 -7.13 -1.26 -9.08
C ALA A 29 -7.20 -0.21 -10.20
N VAL A 30 -8.25 -0.28 -11.02
CA VAL A 30 -8.77 0.83 -11.83
C VAL A 30 -10.17 1.15 -11.32
N GLY A 31 -10.30 2.10 -10.37
CA GLY A 31 -11.58 2.47 -9.75
C GLY A 31 -11.46 2.93 -8.28
N PRO A 32 -12.58 3.28 -7.61
CA PRO A 32 -12.60 3.58 -6.18
C PRO A 32 -12.43 2.29 -5.36
N TYR A 33 -11.54 2.29 -4.37
CA TYR A 33 -11.19 1.11 -3.57
C TYR A 33 -11.22 1.45 -2.08
N GLU A 34 -11.79 0.56 -1.27
CA GLU A 34 -11.86 0.70 0.19
C GLU A 34 -10.93 -0.31 0.86
N ILE A 35 -10.12 0.16 1.81
CA ILE A 35 -9.22 -0.67 2.62
C ILE A 35 -9.39 -0.39 4.11
N SER A 36 -9.17 -1.42 4.92
CA SER A 36 -9.03 -1.28 6.36
C SER A 36 -7.61 -0.87 6.78
N SER A 37 -7.47 -0.29 7.97
CA SER A 37 -6.18 0.01 8.59
C SER A 37 -5.26 -1.20 8.76
N LEU A 38 -5.82 -2.41 8.98
CA LEU A 38 -5.05 -3.65 9.08
C LEU A 38 -4.46 -4.06 7.73
N GLN A 39 -5.24 -3.96 6.64
CA GLN A 39 -4.75 -4.24 5.29
C GLN A 39 -3.69 -3.23 4.87
N ALA A 40 -3.88 -1.96 5.21
CA ALA A 40 -2.95 -0.89 4.90
C ALA A 40 -1.57 -1.08 5.55
N GLN A 41 -1.53 -1.63 6.77
CA GLN A 41 -0.29 -1.89 7.50
C GLN A 41 0.44 -3.15 7.01
N ASN A 42 -0.29 -4.16 6.54
CA ASN A 42 0.28 -5.46 6.21
C ASN A 42 0.61 -5.64 4.73
N SER A 43 0.28 -4.68 3.86
CA SER A 43 0.39 -4.84 2.41
C SER A 43 0.95 -3.58 1.74
N VAL A 44 1.60 -3.76 0.59
CA VAL A 44 1.90 -2.66 -0.32
C VAL A 44 0.72 -2.47 -1.26
N ILE A 45 0.18 -1.27 -1.33
CA ILE A 45 -0.98 -0.97 -2.17
C ILE A 45 -0.51 -0.62 -3.58
N HIS A 46 -1.05 -1.29 -4.58
CA HIS A 46 -0.80 -0.97 -5.97
C HIS A 46 -1.87 -0.01 -6.50
N LEU A 47 -1.48 1.21 -6.84
CA LEU A 47 -2.40 2.24 -7.35
C LEU A 47 -2.09 2.54 -8.82
N TYR A 48 -3.11 2.62 -9.67
CA TYR A 48 -2.95 2.91 -11.09
C TYR A 48 -3.57 4.26 -11.42
N LEU A 49 -2.73 5.20 -11.86
CA LEU A 49 -3.11 6.58 -12.14
C LEU A 49 -2.79 6.92 -13.60
N PRO A 50 -3.69 7.60 -14.32
CA PRO A 50 -3.38 8.08 -15.66
C PRO A 50 -2.21 9.07 -15.65
N ALA A 51 -1.49 9.19 -16.76
CA ALA A 51 -0.61 10.33 -16.97
C ALA A 51 -1.40 11.65 -16.94
N ASP A 52 -0.76 12.74 -16.46
CA ASP A 52 -1.34 14.09 -16.35
C ASP A 52 -2.70 14.11 -15.62
N SER A 53 -2.76 13.45 -14.47
CA SER A 53 -4.00 13.26 -13.72
C SER A 53 -3.85 13.55 -12.23
N VAL A 54 -5.00 13.61 -11.54
CA VAL A 54 -5.08 13.77 -10.09
C VAL A 54 -5.85 12.59 -9.50
N GLY A 55 -5.24 11.90 -8.54
CA GLY A 55 -5.88 10.91 -7.68
C GLY A 55 -6.19 11.47 -6.29
N VAL A 56 -6.93 10.69 -5.50
CA VAL A 56 -7.21 11.01 -4.10
C VAL A 56 -7.05 9.77 -3.22
N VAL A 57 -6.33 9.87 -2.11
CA VAL A 57 -6.47 8.93 -0.99
C VAL A 57 -7.25 9.62 0.12
N GLY A 58 -8.46 9.17 0.40
CA GLY A 58 -9.27 9.65 1.52
C GLY A 58 -9.15 8.74 2.74
N ILE A 59 -9.39 9.29 3.92
CA ILE A 59 -9.58 8.52 5.16
C ILE A 59 -10.99 8.77 5.71
N THR A 60 -11.70 7.69 5.99
CA THR A 60 -13.02 7.69 6.64
C THR A 60 -12.87 7.28 8.10
N GLY A 61 -13.63 7.93 8.97
CA GLY A 61 -13.56 7.73 10.42
C GLY A 61 -12.85 8.86 11.17
N GLY A 62 -12.38 8.55 12.38
CA GLY A 62 -11.89 9.52 13.35
C GLY A 62 -10.41 9.91 13.21
N ASP A 63 -9.65 9.22 12.37
CA ASP A 63 -8.22 9.43 12.15
C ASP A 63 -7.96 10.50 11.05
N THR A 64 -6.73 10.99 10.94
CA THR A 64 -6.32 12.03 9.98
C THR A 64 -4.93 11.76 9.41
N PHE A 65 -4.66 12.24 8.20
CA PHE A 65 -3.31 12.21 7.63
C PHE A 65 -2.44 13.26 8.30
N VAL A 66 -1.21 12.89 8.68
CA VAL A 66 -0.23 13.82 9.29
C VAL A 66 1.06 13.92 8.49
N SER A 67 1.32 12.94 7.61
CA SER A 67 2.51 12.94 6.78
C SER A 67 2.26 12.24 5.44
N ALA A 68 2.88 12.77 4.40
CA ALA A 68 2.96 12.19 3.08
C ALA A 68 4.40 12.37 2.59
N VAL A 69 5.03 11.27 2.17
CA VAL A 69 6.42 11.27 1.72
C VAL A 69 6.51 10.63 0.35
N GLU A 70 7.08 11.35 -0.59
CA GLU A 70 7.38 10.89 -1.94
C GLU A 70 8.89 10.78 -2.17
N ASN A 71 9.28 9.97 -3.14
CA ASN A 71 10.69 9.72 -3.48
C ASN A 71 11.12 10.36 -4.82
N THR A 72 10.32 11.25 -5.38
CA THR A 72 10.58 11.88 -6.69
C THR A 72 9.86 13.21 -6.83
N SER A 73 10.43 14.14 -7.59
CA SER A 73 9.86 15.48 -7.84
C SER A 73 8.88 15.55 -9.03
N ARG A 74 8.66 14.43 -9.75
CA ARG A 74 7.73 14.34 -10.89
C ARG A 74 6.32 13.88 -10.49
N PHE A 75 6.15 13.69 -9.20
CA PHE A 75 4.94 13.33 -8.51
C PHE A 75 4.84 14.28 -7.32
N ASP A 76 3.64 14.77 -7.01
CA ASP A 76 3.42 15.72 -5.93
C ASP A 76 2.26 15.24 -5.06
N LEU A 77 2.51 15.15 -3.76
CA LEU A 77 1.53 14.82 -2.74
C LEU A 77 1.12 16.04 -1.93
N LYS A 78 -0.18 16.25 -1.77
CA LYS A 78 -0.72 17.31 -0.92
C LYS A 78 -1.79 16.78 0.02
N ILE A 79 -1.56 16.91 1.32
CA ILE A 79 -2.61 16.69 2.33
C ILE A 79 -3.63 17.85 2.24
N SER A 80 -4.91 17.54 2.29
CA SER A 80 -6.01 18.51 2.31
C SER A 80 -6.03 19.31 3.61
N GLU A 81 -6.68 20.47 3.61
CA GLU A 81 -6.74 21.36 4.78
C GLU A 81 -7.49 20.76 5.98
N ASP A 82 -8.36 19.78 5.73
CA ASP A 82 -9.10 19.05 6.77
C ASP A 82 -8.38 17.76 7.22
N ASP A 83 -7.18 17.50 6.70
CA ASP A 83 -6.37 16.30 6.94
C ASP A 83 -7.08 14.97 6.62
N LYS A 84 -8.19 15.00 5.87
CA LYS A 84 -8.97 13.79 5.52
C LYS A 84 -8.64 13.22 4.16
N SER A 85 -7.83 13.90 3.36
CA SER A 85 -7.47 13.45 2.02
C SER A 85 -6.03 13.78 1.68
N VAL A 86 -5.44 13.00 0.78
CA VAL A 86 -4.17 13.26 0.12
C VAL A 86 -4.42 13.29 -1.38
N PHE A 87 -4.12 14.42 -2.01
CA PHE A 87 -4.15 14.58 -3.45
C PHE A 87 -2.85 14.08 -4.06
N LEU A 88 -2.95 13.28 -5.11
CA LEU A 88 -1.83 12.69 -5.82
C LEU A 88 -1.78 13.30 -7.22
N LYS A 89 -0.86 14.23 -7.48
CA LYS A 89 -0.71 14.82 -8.82
C LYS A 89 0.34 14.04 -9.59
N ASN A 90 -0.10 13.39 -10.65
CA ASN A 90 0.76 12.57 -11.48
C ASN A 90 1.13 13.30 -12.78
N SER A 91 2.40 13.68 -12.90
CA SER A 91 2.99 14.23 -14.15
C SER A 91 4.03 13.30 -14.77
N MET A 92 4.07 12.03 -14.34
CA MET A 92 5.00 11.05 -14.85
C MET A 92 4.56 10.51 -16.22
N ALA A 93 5.53 10.02 -17.01
CA ALA A 93 5.24 9.40 -18.30
C ALA A 93 4.58 8.02 -18.13
N VAL A 94 3.72 7.64 -19.07
CA VAL A 94 3.12 6.29 -19.14
C VAL A 94 4.20 5.20 -19.06
N GLY A 95 3.95 4.17 -18.24
CA GLY A 95 4.89 3.08 -17.97
C GLY A 95 5.87 3.37 -16.82
N SER A 96 5.90 4.60 -16.30
CA SER A 96 6.67 4.94 -15.10
C SER A 96 5.97 4.45 -13.84
N ALA A 97 6.74 4.20 -12.80
CA ALA A 97 6.23 3.89 -11.47
C ALA A 97 7.03 4.63 -10.39
N THR A 98 6.41 4.85 -9.25
CA THR A 98 7.06 5.44 -8.08
C THR A 98 6.41 4.92 -6.80
N THR A 99 7.07 5.13 -5.68
CA THR A 99 6.55 4.80 -4.35
C THR A 99 6.31 6.04 -3.53
N PHE A 100 5.31 5.97 -2.67
CA PHE A 100 5.09 6.96 -1.62
C PHE A 100 4.55 6.31 -0.36
N ALA A 101 4.71 7.01 0.76
CA ALA A 101 4.22 6.59 2.05
C ALA A 101 3.28 7.64 2.63
N LEU A 102 2.20 7.18 3.26
CA LEU A 102 1.29 8.03 4.04
C LEU A 102 1.31 7.56 5.49
N THR A 103 1.22 8.50 6.43
CA THR A 103 1.10 8.19 7.85
C THR A 103 -0.05 8.96 8.45
N THR A 104 -0.83 8.28 9.30
CA THR A 104 -1.96 8.88 10.03
C THR A 104 -1.60 9.22 11.46
N ALA A 105 -2.41 10.07 12.10
CA ALA A 105 -2.23 10.45 13.49
C ALA A 105 -2.25 9.25 14.45
N CYS A 106 -3.04 8.22 14.14
CA CYS A 106 -3.10 6.99 14.94
C CYS A 106 -2.01 5.95 14.61
N GLY A 107 -1.00 6.32 13.83
CA GLY A 107 0.14 5.46 13.52
C GLY A 107 -0.10 4.45 12.40
N VAL A 108 -1.20 4.56 11.66
CA VAL A 108 -1.41 3.74 10.47
C VAL A 108 -0.43 4.22 9.40
N SER A 109 0.44 3.31 8.96
CA SER A 109 1.39 3.55 7.88
C SER A 109 0.92 2.85 6.62
N VAL A 110 0.90 3.57 5.52
CA VAL A 110 0.42 3.09 4.23
C VAL A 110 1.56 3.19 3.23
N SER A 111 1.99 2.06 2.68
CA SER A 111 2.98 2.02 1.60
C SER A 111 2.28 1.82 0.26
N VAL A 112 2.51 2.72 -0.69
CA VAL A 112 1.86 2.68 -1.99
C VAL A 112 2.90 2.60 -3.11
N TYR A 113 2.69 1.67 -4.02
CA TYR A 113 3.39 1.54 -5.29
C TYR A 113 2.48 2.01 -6.42
N MET A 114 2.78 3.16 -6.99
CA MET A 114 1.95 3.79 -8.02
C MET A 114 2.48 3.50 -9.43
N HIS A 115 1.59 3.07 -10.32
CA HIS A 115 1.85 2.85 -11.75
C HIS A 115 1.19 3.94 -12.58
N THR A 116 1.92 4.53 -13.52
CA THR A 116 1.35 5.46 -14.51
C THR A 116 0.88 4.70 -15.73
N VAL A 117 -0.42 4.76 -16.01
CA VAL A 117 -1.06 4.06 -17.12
C VAL A 117 -1.61 5.02 -18.17
N LYS A 118 -1.84 4.51 -19.37
CA LYS A 118 -2.64 5.19 -20.38
C LYS A 118 -4.10 4.80 -20.16
N ILE A 119 -5.01 5.77 -20.17
CA ILE A 119 -6.45 5.50 -20.28
C ILE A 119 -6.89 5.95 -21.67
N ASP A 120 -7.44 5.01 -22.43
CA ASP A 120 -7.91 5.26 -23.80
C ASP A 120 -9.33 5.86 -23.85
N ASP A 121 -10.02 5.98 -22.70
CA ASP A 121 -11.40 6.47 -22.58
C ASP A 121 -11.53 7.59 -21.54
N PRO A 122 -11.73 8.86 -21.97
CA PRO A 122 -11.81 10.01 -21.08
C PRO A 122 -13.09 10.08 -20.24
N GLU A 123 -14.12 9.26 -20.50
CA GLU A 123 -15.33 9.20 -19.65
C GLU A 123 -15.17 8.21 -18.49
N LYS A 124 -14.14 7.34 -18.53
CA LYS A 124 -13.68 6.50 -17.40
C LYS A 124 -12.72 7.23 -16.46
N LYS A 125 -12.66 8.57 -16.50
CA LYS A 125 -11.94 9.45 -15.57
C LYS A 125 -12.58 9.44 -14.16
N VAL A 126 -12.84 8.26 -13.61
CA VAL A 126 -13.03 8.15 -12.18
C VAL A 126 -11.68 8.52 -11.58
N ALA A 127 -11.61 9.65 -10.88
CA ALA A 127 -10.45 10.02 -10.10
C ALA A 127 -10.11 8.81 -9.22
N PRO A 128 -8.94 8.15 -9.40
CA PRO A 128 -8.61 6.96 -8.63
C PRO A 128 -8.68 7.34 -7.15
N LYS A 129 -9.65 6.76 -6.45
CA LYS A 129 -9.93 7.07 -5.05
C LYS A 129 -9.60 5.85 -4.21
N LEU A 130 -8.55 5.95 -3.42
CA LEU A 130 -8.34 5.01 -2.32
C LEU A 130 -9.05 5.56 -1.09
N SER A 131 -9.82 4.75 -0.38
CA SER A 131 -10.50 5.13 0.86
C SER A 131 -10.02 4.22 1.99
N LEU A 132 -9.26 4.79 2.92
CA LEU A 132 -8.79 4.11 4.12
C LEU A 132 -9.84 4.28 5.23
N THR A 133 -10.29 3.20 5.85
CA THR A 133 -11.12 3.29 7.05
C THR A 133 -10.25 3.13 8.30
N SER A 134 -10.26 4.14 9.18
CA SER A 134 -9.50 4.14 10.43
C SER A 134 -10.26 4.83 11.57
N SER A 135 -10.26 4.21 12.75
CA SER A 135 -10.86 4.76 13.96
C SER A 135 -10.00 5.86 14.58
N SER A 136 -10.61 6.78 15.34
CA SER A 136 -9.86 7.76 16.15
C SER A 136 -8.95 7.08 17.15
N CYS A 137 -7.87 7.77 17.52
CA CYS A 137 -6.98 7.32 18.56
C CYS A 137 -7.68 7.61 19.89
N ASN A 138 -8.19 6.55 20.53
CA ASN A 138 -8.82 6.64 21.85
C ASN A 138 -7.77 6.83 22.94
#